data_AF-A0A1W0WUW6-F1
#
_entry.id   AF-A0A1W0WUW6-F1
#
_cell.length_a   1.000
_cell.length_b   1.000
_cell.length_c   1.000
_cell.angle_alpha   90.00
_cell.angle_beta   90.00
_cell.angle_gamma   90.00
#
_symmetry.space_group_name_H-M   'P 1'
#
loop_
_entity.id
_entity.type
_entity.pdbx_description
1 polymer ?
#
loop_
_entity_poly.entity_id
_entity_poly.type
_entity_poly.pdbx_seq_one_letter_code
_entity_poly.pdbx_strand_id
1 'polypeptide(L)'
;MDKEANLAYLGRSPDSDNAHARMDWRFDFTRVGLQIRSLQIRFPSHSFNEGCVNVAFYGQQGDGNVDHVDISETSDYLEIPEAVGWQQFCLSAAIYNEVMDGSLSQLFRQPLTCDATDRSSLYPLRITIDFDDVESLQYQF
;
A
#
# COMPACT_ATOMS: atom_id res chain seq x y z
N MET A 1 -10.62 2.68 22.43
CA MET A 1 -9.16 2.42 22.47
C MET A 1 -8.99 1.11 23.22
N ASP A 2 -8.65 0.05 22.50
CA ASP A 2 -8.61 -1.33 23.01
C ASP A 2 -7.40 -1.51 23.93
N LYS A 3 -7.49 -0.94 25.14
CA LYS A 3 -6.42 -1.02 26.16
C LYS A 3 -6.18 -2.46 26.64
N GLU A 4 -7.05 -3.39 26.27
CA GLU A 4 -6.93 -4.81 26.62
C GLU A 4 -6.06 -5.60 25.61
N ALA A 5 -5.84 -5.10 24.40
CA ALA A 5 -5.11 -5.85 23.36
C ALA A 5 -3.63 -5.45 23.19
N ASN A 6 -3.18 -4.31 23.73
CA ASN A 6 -1.82 -3.77 23.52
C ASN A 6 -1.43 -3.68 22.02
N LEU A 7 -2.36 -3.23 21.16
CA LEU A 7 -2.14 -3.11 19.72
C LEU A 7 -2.25 -1.66 19.25
N ALA A 8 -1.55 -1.37 18.16
CA ALA A 8 -1.74 -0.18 17.34
C ALA A 8 -2.15 -0.57 15.92
N TYR A 9 -3.04 0.20 15.32
CA TYR A 9 -3.47 0.07 13.92
C TYR A 9 -4.04 1.39 13.42
N LEU A 10 -4.14 1.53 12.09
CA LEU A 10 -4.95 2.57 11.46
C LEU A 10 -6.30 1.96 11.09
N GLY A 11 -7.38 2.60 11.50
CA GLY A 11 -8.74 2.20 11.16
C GLY A 11 -9.57 3.38 10.72
N ARG A 12 -10.85 3.15 10.46
CA ARG A 12 -11.80 4.22 10.19
C ARG A 12 -12.02 5.04 11.46
N SER A 13 -12.20 6.36 11.32
CA SER A 13 -12.59 7.19 12.46
C SER A 13 -13.93 6.70 13.01
N PRO A 14 -14.06 6.42 14.33
CA PRO A 14 -15.31 5.97 14.92
C PRO A 14 -16.41 7.04 14.83
N ASP A 15 -16.02 8.31 14.75
CA ASP A 15 -16.93 9.46 14.70
C ASP A 15 -17.29 9.86 13.25
N SER A 16 -16.84 9.09 12.25
CA SER A 16 -17.17 9.35 10.85
C SER A 16 -18.55 8.80 10.51
N ASP A 17 -19.42 9.63 9.95
CA ASP A 17 -20.71 9.18 9.38
C ASP A 17 -20.55 8.42 8.05
N ASN A 18 -19.35 8.43 7.47
CA ASN A 18 -19.05 7.66 6.27
C ASN A 18 -18.63 6.23 6.63
N ALA A 19 -19.28 5.24 6.01
CA ALA A 19 -18.89 3.82 6.04
C ALA A 19 -17.53 3.54 5.34
N HIS A 20 -16.95 4.55 4.68
CA HIS A 20 -15.75 4.44 3.88
C HIS A 20 -14.63 5.36 4.39
N ALA A 21 -13.40 4.87 4.39
CA ALA A 21 -12.18 5.68 4.52
C ALA A 21 -11.17 5.28 3.43
N ARG A 22 -10.27 6.19 3.07
CA ARG A 22 -9.27 5.94 2.04
C ARG A 22 -7.94 6.58 2.42
N MET A 23 -6.84 5.90 2.10
CA MET A 23 -5.49 6.41 2.22
C MET A 23 -4.73 6.16 0.92
N ASP A 24 -4.07 7.20 0.41
CA ASP A 24 -3.31 7.17 -0.83
C ASP A 24 -1.83 7.49 -0.55
N TRP A 25 -0.92 6.72 -1.16
CA TRP A 25 0.49 7.03 -1.27
C TRP A 25 0.87 7.19 -2.73
N ARG A 26 1.33 8.38 -3.12
CA ARG A 26 1.61 8.75 -4.52
C ARG A 26 3.10 8.92 -4.75
N PHE A 27 3.58 8.36 -5.85
CA PHE A 27 4.97 8.37 -6.27
C PHE A 27 5.03 8.86 -7.72
N ASP A 28 5.90 9.83 -7.98
CA ASP A 28 6.09 10.44 -9.29
C ASP A 28 7.59 10.61 -9.56
N PHE A 29 8.08 9.87 -10.56
CA PHE A 29 9.48 9.82 -10.95
C PHE A 29 9.75 10.52 -12.28
N THR A 30 8.72 11.11 -12.90
CA THR A 30 8.83 11.74 -14.23
C THR A 30 9.89 12.84 -14.26
N ARG A 31 10.00 13.63 -13.17
CA ARG A 31 10.96 14.74 -13.06
C ARG A 31 12.42 14.31 -12.99
N VAL A 32 12.67 13.06 -12.62
CA VAL A 32 14.02 12.51 -12.47
C VAL A 32 14.38 11.52 -13.57
N GLY A 33 13.51 11.37 -14.59
CA GLY A 33 13.77 10.51 -15.74
C GLY A 33 13.87 9.03 -15.39
N LEU A 34 13.23 8.59 -14.31
CA LEU A 34 13.26 7.19 -13.88
C LEU A 34 11.94 6.49 -14.19
N GLN A 35 12.04 5.19 -14.46
CA GLN A 35 10.91 4.28 -14.50
C GLN A 35 11.17 3.06 -13.63
N ILE A 36 10.11 2.41 -13.17
CA ILE A 36 10.19 1.23 -12.33
C ILE A 36 10.78 0.06 -13.12
N ARG A 37 11.81 -0.57 -12.58
CA ARG A 37 12.34 -1.87 -13.02
C ARG A 37 11.76 -3.02 -12.21
N SER A 38 11.59 -2.82 -10.90
CA SER A 38 10.97 -3.80 -10.00
C SER A 38 10.20 -3.06 -8.92
N LEU A 39 9.05 -3.61 -8.55
CA LEU A 39 8.24 -3.10 -7.45
C LEU A 39 7.87 -4.27 -6.54
N GLN A 40 8.22 -4.15 -5.26
CA GLN A 40 7.79 -5.07 -4.23
C GLN A 40 7.13 -4.31 -3.09
N ILE A 41 6.05 -4.87 -2.57
CA ILE A 41 5.31 -4.29 -1.47
C ILE A 41 5.05 -5.31 -0.38
N ARG A 42 5.10 -4.84 0.86
CA ARG A 42 4.51 -5.51 2.01
C ARG A 42 3.45 -4.60 2.59
N PHE A 43 2.20 -5.05 2.59
CA PHE A 43 1.05 -4.26 3.02
C PHE A 43 0.15 -5.09 3.95
N PRO A 44 0.48 -5.17 5.26
CA PRO A 44 -0.34 -5.88 6.20
C PRO A 44 -1.62 -5.10 6.47
N SER A 45 -2.75 -5.67 6.08
CA SER A 45 -4.10 -5.25 6.49
C SER A 45 -4.73 -6.38 7.29
N HIS A 46 -5.89 -6.11 7.88
CA HIS A 46 -6.72 -7.13 8.49
C HIS A 46 -8.18 -6.70 8.48
N SER A 47 -9.06 -7.62 8.11
CA SER A 47 -10.50 -7.39 8.08
C SER A 47 -11.22 -8.37 9.02
N PHE A 48 -12.11 -7.85 9.85
CA PHE A 48 -12.95 -8.60 10.79
C PHE A 48 -14.41 -8.50 10.39
N ASN A 49 -15.15 -9.61 10.48
CA ASN A 49 -16.59 -9.66 10.20
C ASN A 49 -16.93 -9.04 8.83
N GLU A 50 -17.73 -7.97 8.82
CA GLU A 50 -18.20 -7.23 7.64
C GLU A 50 -17.28 -6.04 7.28
N GLY A 51 -16.11 -5.93 7.91
CA GLY A 51 -15.05 -5.02 7.49
C GLY A 51 -14.37 -5.51 6.21
N CYS A 52 -13.95 -4.59 5.36
CA CYS A 52 -13.21 -4.86 4.14
C CYS A 52 -12.10 -3.84 3.92
N VAL A 53 -10.92 -4.33 3.53
CA VAL A 53 -9.80 -3.50 3.06
C VAL A 53 -9.48 -3.90 1.62
N ASN A 54 -9.68 -2.97 0.70
CA ASN A 54 -9.27 -3.11 -0.69
C ASN A 54 -7.98 -2.32 -0.92
N VAL A 55 -6.95 -2.98 -1.42
CA VAL A 55 -5.65 -2.36 -1.70
C VAL A 55 -5.37 -2.51 -3.19
N ALA A 56 -5.02 -1.41 -3.83
CA ALA A 56 -4.77 -1.40 -5.26
C ALA A 56 -3.64 -0.43 -5.63
N PHE A 57 -2.98 -0.74 -6.74
CA PHE A 57 -2.10 0.17 -7.45
C PHE A 57 -2.79 0.75 -8.68
N TYR A 58 -2.57 2.04 -8.89
CA TYR A 58 -2.90 2.74 -10.13
C TYR A 58 -1.60 3.28 -10.69
N GLY A 59 -1.14 2.72 -11.81
CA GLY A 59 0.13 3.05 -12.42
C GLY A 59 -0.03 3.76 -13.75
N GLN A 60 0.97 4.55 -14.14
CA GLN A 60 1.03 5.16 -15.47
C GLN A 60 2.38 4.90 -16.12
N GLN A 61 2.34 4.33 -17.33
CA GLN A 61 3.49 4.11 -18.20
C GLN A 61 3.92 5.40 -18.90
N GLY A 62 5.15 5.45 -19.41
CA GLY A 62 5.68 6.60 -20.15
C GLY A 62 4.93 6.94 -21.45
N ASP A 63 4.13 6.02 -21.98
CA ASP A 63 3.25 6.23 -23.14
C ASP A 63 1.87 6.80 -22.76
N GLY A 64 1.58 6.95 -21.47
CA GLY A 64 0.32 7.44 -20.94
C GLY A 64 -0.73 6.37 -20.65
N ASN A 65 -0.45 5.09 -20.90
CA ASN A 65 -1.35 4.00 -20.51
C ASN A 65 -1.44 3.89 -18.99
N VAL A 66 -2.66 3.63 -18.52
CA VAL A 66 -2.97 3.51 -17.09
C VAL A 66 -3.26 2.05 -16.77
N ASP A 67 -2.52 1.53 -15.80
CA ASP A 67 -2.68 0.17 -15.31
C ASP A 67 -3.34 0.16 -13.92
N HIS A 68 -4.07 -0.91 -13.63
CA HIS A 68 -4.72 -1.13 -12.36
C HIS A 68 -4.43 -2.54 -11.85
N VAL A 69 -3.95 -2.65 -10.61
CA VAL A 69 -3.61 -3.92 -9.99
C VAL A 69 -4.21 -3.97 -8.59
N ASP A 70 -5.19 -4.85 -8.39
CA ASP A 70 -5.69 -5.19 -7.06
C ASP A 70 -4.72 -6.14 -6.37
N ILE A 71 -4.40 -5.87 -5.10
CA ILE A 71 -3.60 -6.77 -4.27
C ILE A 71 -4.43 -7.26 -3.08
N SER A 72 -4.32 -8.55 -2.79
CA SER A 72 -4.92 -9.14 -1.61
C SER A 72 -4.13 -8.78 -0.35
N GLU A 73 -4.70 -9.06 0.83
CA GLU A 73 -4.00 -8.94 2.12
C GLU A 73 -2.70 -9.76 2.08
N THR A 74 -1.55 -9.11 2.17
CA THR A 74 -0.24 -9.78 2.21
C THR A 74 0.51 -9.41 3.48
N SER A 75 0.79 -10.42 4.31
CA SER A 75 1.71 -10.28 5.44
C SER A 75 3.18 -10.32 4.99
N ASP A 76 3.43 -10.92 3.82
CA ASP A 76 4.74 -11.05 3.18
C ASP A 76 4.87 -10.11 1.97
N TYR A 77 6.09 -10.07 1.41
CA TYR A 77 6.36 -9.31 0.20
C TYR A 77 5.66 -9.90 -1.01
N LEU A 78 4.98 -9.03 -1.75
CA LEU A 78 4.37 -9.28 -3.04
C LEU A 78 5.12 -8.46 -4.10
N GLU A 79 5.56 -9.13 -5.15
CA GLU A 79 6.07 -8.47 -6.36
C GLU A 79 4.90 -8.05 -7.25
N ILE A 80 5.04 -6.89 -7.91
CA ILE A 80 4.04 -6.32 -8.82
C ILE A 80 4.65 -6.25 -10.23
N PRO A 81 4.61 -7.34 -11.02
CA PRO A 81 5.24 -7.39 -12.34
C PRO A 81 4.69 -6.35 -13.31
N GLU A 82 3.41 -5.98 -13.19
CA GLU A 82 2.74 -4.99 -14.02
C GLU A 82 3.33 -3.58 -13.84
N ALA A 83 4.07 -3.34 -12.75
CA ALA A 83 4.63 -2.03 -12.47
C ALA A 83 5.86 -1.67 -13.31
N VAL A 84 6.44 -2.62 -14.04
CA VAL A 84 7.62 -2.39 -14.88
C VAL A 84 7.31 -1.32 -15.94
N GLY A 85 8.14 -0.29 -16.01
CA GLY A 85 7.97 0.85 -16.91
C GLY A 85 7.08 1.97 -16.38
N TRP A 86 6.42 1.80 -15.23
CA TRP A 86 5.67 2.90 -14.63
C TRP A 86 6.60 4.05 -14.22
N GLN A 87 6.17 5.28 -14.52
CA GLN A 87 6.87 6.50 -14.09
C GLN A 87 6.12 7.19 -12.94
N GLN A 88 4.84 6.86 -12.78
CA GLN A 88 4.00 7.34 -11.69
C GLN A 88 3.13 6.20 -11.20
N PHE A 89 2.88 6.15 -9.89
CA PHE A 89 1.84 5.28 -9.37
C PHE A 89 1.24 5.80 -8.06
N CYS A 90 0.04 5.32 -7.75
CA CYS A 90 -0.64 5.51 -6.49
C CYS A 90 -0.95 4.14 -5.88
N LEU A 91 -0.41 3.87 -4.69
CA LEU A 91 -0.93 2.83 -3.81
C LEU A 91 -2.14 3.40 -3.07
N SER A 92 -3.28 2.75 -3.16
CA SER A 92 -4.52 3.16 -2.50
C SER A 92 -5.04 2.03 -1.62
N ALA A 93 -5.34 2.36 -0.36
CA ALA A 93 -6.05 1.48 0.54
C ALA A 93 -7.42 2.08 0.87
N ALA A 94 -8.48 1.41 0.44
CA ALA A 94 -9.86 1.74 0.75
C ALA A 94 -10.38 0.81 1.84
N ILE A 95 -10.92 1.41 2.90
CA ILE A 95 -11.55 0.73 4.03
C ILE A 95 -13.05 0.89 3.91
N TYR A 96 -13.79 -0.20 4.05
CA TYR A 96 -15.24 -0.22 4.08
C TYR A 96 -15.74 -1.04 5.25
N ASN A 97 -16.64 -0.48 6.05
CA ASN A 97 -17.32 -1.21 7.12
C ASN A 97 -18.83 -1.06 6.91
N GLU A 98 -19.57 -2.17 6.77
CA GLU A 98 -21.03 -2.13 6.70
C GLU A 98 -21.65 -1.63 8.01
N VAL A 99 -20.99 -1.94 9.13
CA VAL A 99 -21.35 -1.50 10.47
C VAL A 99 -20.53 -0.28 10.87
N MET A 100 -21.13 0.63 11.64
CA MET A 100 -20.49 1.83 12.21
C MET A 100 -19.46 1.51 13.33
N ASP A 101 -18.75 0.40 13.23
CA ASP A 101 -17.60 0.09 14.09
C ASP A 101 -16.32 0.37 13.30
N GLY A 102 -15.53 1.35 13.76
CA GLY A 102 -14.28 1.75 13.10
C GLY A 102 -13.15 0.73 13.20
N SER A 103 -13.31 -0.31 14.02
CA SER A 103 -12.27 -1.30 14.32
C SER A 103 -12.31 -2.55 13.42
N LEU A 104 -13.34 -2.70 12.58
CA LEU A 104 -13.52 -3.92 11.76
C LEU A 104 -12.52 -4.03 10.60
N SER A 105 -11.90 -2.94 10.20
CA SER A 105 -10.89 -2.93 9.15
C SER A 105 -9.69 -2.13 9.60
N GLN A 106 -8.55 -2.80 9.60
CA GLN A 106 -7.33 -2.31 10.24
C GLN A 106 -6.17 -2.41 9.27
N LEU A 107 -5.42 -1.32 9.12
CA LEU A 107 -4.14 -1.31 8.41
C LEU A 107 -3.02 -1.37 9.44
N PHE A 108 -1.97 -2.12 9.12
CA PHE A 108 -0.71 -2.16 9.86
C PHE A 108 -0.88 -2.54 11.34
N ARG A 109 -1.83 -3.44 11.62
CA ARG A 109 -2.13 -3.95 12.96
C ARG A 109 -0.89 -4.61 13.56
N GLN A 110 -0.40 -4.08 14.67
CA GLN A 110 0.83 -4.54 15.31
C GLN A 110 0.78 -4.40 16.84
N PRO A 111 1.52 -5.24 17.59
CA PRO A 111 1.73 -5.04 19.02
C PRO A 111 2.48 -3.74 19.33
N LEU A 112 2.12 -3.08 20.44
CA LEU A 112 2.82 -1.89 20.94
C LEU A 112 4.24 -2.20 21.43
N THR A 113 4.48 -3.45 21.83
CA THR A 113 5.81 -3.97 22.16
C THR A 113 6.35 -4.73 20.96
N CYS A 114 7.25 -4.13 20.21
CA CYS A 114 7.96 -4.80 19.11
C CYS A 114 9.42 -5.09 19.51
N ASP A 115 9.96 -6.19 19.01
CA ASP A 115 11.41 -6.41 19.03
C ASP A 115 12.07 -5.41 18.07
N ALA A 116 12.93 -4.55 18.60
CA ALA A 116 13.63 -3.52 17.81
C ALA A 116 14.58 -4.10 16.75
N THR A 117 14.91 -5.40 16.81
CA THR A 117 15.71 -6.08 15.80
C THR A 117 14.88 -6.64 14.66
N ASP A 118 13.56 -6.81 14.85
CA ASP A 118 12.66 -7.26 13.80
C ASP A 118 12.21 -6.08 12.93
N ARG A 119 12.85 -5.94 11.77
CA ARG A 119 12.51 -4.89 10.80
C ARG A 119 11.07 -5.01 10.30
N SER A 120 10.50 -6.22 10.29
CA SER A 120 9.13 -6.45 9.85
C SER A 120 8.11 -5.92 10.86
N SER A 121 8.45 -5.95 12.15
CA SER A 121 7.66 -5.31 13.20
C SER A 121 7.84 -3.79 13.21
N LEU A 122 9.04 -3.27 12.94
CA LEU A 122 9.29 -1.81 12.94
C LEU A 122 8.69 -1.07 11.74
N TYR A 123 8.68 -1.70 10.57
CA TYR A 123 8.21 -1.10 9.32
C TYR A 123 7.17 -2.01 8.67
N PRO A 124 5.90 -1.95 9.14
CA PRO A 124 4.84 -2.83 8.68
C PRO A 124 4.53 -2.61 7.20
N LEU A 125 4.37 -1.35 6.79
CA LEU A 125 4.35 -0.96 5.38
C LEU A 125 5.77 -0.85 4.85
N ARG A 126 6.06 -1.54 3.74
CA ARG A 126 7.31 -1.33 3.01
C ARG A 126 7.07 -1.42 1.51
N ILE A 127 7.67 -0.47 0.79
CA ILE A 127 7.69 -0.43 -0.66
C ILE A 127 9.16 -0.40 -1.07
N THR A 128 9.59 -1.39 -1.84
CA THR A 128 10.92 -1.48 -2.40
C THR A 128 10.79 -1.26 -3.90
N ILE A 129 11.57 -0.32 -4.43
CA ILE A 129 11.51 0.06 -5.84
C ILE A 129 12.92 0.07 -6.38
N ASP A 130 13.15 -0.68 -7.45
CA ASP A 130 14.32 -0.52 -8.30
C ASP A 130 13.96 0.27 -9.54
N PHE A 131 14.89 1.08 -10.03
CA PHE A 131 14.68 1.96 -11.16
C PHE A 131 15.62 1.66 -12.31
N ASP A 132 15.14 1.96 -13.51
CA ASP A 132 15.95 2.18 -14.69
C ASP A 132 15.88 3.66 -15.10
N ASP A 133 16.96 4.14 -15.71
CA ASP A 133 17.04 5.45 -16.32
C ASP A 133 16.43 5.40 -17.73
N VAL A 134 15.42 6.25 -17.96
CA VAL A 134 14.67 6.32 -19.22
C VAL A 134 15.58 6.77 -20.36
N GLU A 135 16.52 7.69 -20.13
CA GLU A 135 17.43 8.16 -21.18
C GLU A 135 18.38 7.04 -21.61
N SER A 136 18.93 6.31 -20.64
CA SER A 136 19.83 5.18 -20.88
C SER A 136 19.19 4.05 -21.71
N LEU A 137 17.87 3.88 -21.64
CA LEU A 137 17.13 2.87 -22.42
C LEU A 137 16.88 3.29 -23.88
N GLN A 138 16.77 4.59 -24.15
CA GLN A 138 16.54 5.10 -25.51
C GLN A 138 17.77 4.96 -26.42
N TYR A 139 18.97 4.91 -25.85
CA TYR A 139 20.22 4.80 -26.61
C TYR A 139 20.68 3.35 -26.88
N GLN A 140 19.87 2.34 -26.53
CA GLN A 140 20.22 0.92 -26.75
C GLN A 140 19.78 0.36 -28.11
N PHE A 141 19.17 1.18 -28.98
CA PHE A 141 18.69 0.78 -30.31
C PHE A 141 19.16 1.71 -31.41
#